data_AF-K1ZJR2-F1
#
_entry.id   AF-K1ZJR2-F1
#
_cell.length_a   1.000
_cell.length_b   1.000
_cell.length_c   1.000
_cell.angle_alpha   90.00
_cell.angle_beta   90.00
_cell.angle_gamma   90.00
#
_symmetry.space_group_name_H-M   'P 1'
#
loop_
_entity.id
_entity.type
_entity.pdbx_description
1 polymer ?
#
loop_
_entity_poly.entity_id
_entity_poly.type
_entity_poly.pdbx_seq_one_letter_code
_entity_poly.pdbx_strand_id
1 'polypeptide(L)'
;MGIYYDEYVEIKRKKSGLDLVTGLASLYDKFPKNEESMKYKPEMKKLVQAVENTKSELKELEQHGKIEEKFNKAVKHFENENYYEAEKGFREVLKISPCDATVLFYLGVCLYKQANIEFANCMNRGATPRRDIFSEAVKVLREAYDGCKDSKMRSTINEFLTDAVKSDSAVRNI
;
A
#
# COMPACT_ATOMS: atom_id res chain seq x y z
N MET A 1 2.00 -49.78 -4.51
CA MET A 1 1.02 -48.91 -3.82
C MET A 1 1.61 -48.05 -2.69
N GLY A 2 2.85 -48.30 -2.20
CA GLY A 2 3.40 -47.59 -1.02
C GLY A 2 4.03 -46.21 -1.27
N ILE A 3 4.72 -46.01 -2.40
CA ILE A 3 5.54 -44.80 -2.61
C ILE A 3 4.73 -43.49 -2.74
N TYR A 4 3.57 -43.55 -3.38
CA TYR A 4 2.68 -42.39 -3.55
C TYR A 4 1.91 -42.04 -2.26
N TYR A 5 1.74 -43.01 -1.37
CA TYR A 5 1.04 -42.81 -0.10
C TYR A 5 1.94 -42.08 0.91
N ASP A 6 3.24 -42.40 0.92
CA ASP A 6 4.23 -41.72 1.77
C ASP A 6 4.45 -40.26 1.35
N GLU A 7 4.51 -39.95 0.05
CA GLU A 7 4.59 -38.58 -0.47
C GLU A 7 3.33 -37.76 -0.09
N TYR A 8 2.14 -38.38 -0.15
CA TYR A 8 0.87 -37.75 0.26
C TYR A 8 0.82 -37.42 1.76
N VAL A 9 1.41 -38.28 2.60
CA VAL A 9 1.49 -38.07 4.06
C VAL A 9 2.53 -36.99 4.40
N GLU A 10 3.65 -36.91 3.69
CA GLU A 10 4.62 -35.82 3.83
C GLU A 10 4.03 -34.46 3.45
N ILE A 11 3.24 -34.41 2.39
CA ILE A 11 2.56 -33.21 1.92
C ILE A 11 1.58 -32.70 2.99
N LYS A 12 0.82 -33.60 3.64
CA LYS A 12 -0.02 -33.28 4.81
C LYS A 12 0.76 -32.79 6.04
N ARG A 13 2.03 -33.14 6.19
CA ARG A 13 2.89 -32.70 7.32
C ARG A 13 3.47 -31.30 7.12
N LYS A 14 3.54 -30.78 5.89
CA LYS A 14 4.08 -29.43 5.64
C LYS A 14 3.07 -28.38 6.12
N LYS A 15 3.49 -27.57 7.09
CA LYS A 15 2.62 -26.65 7.86
C LYS A 15 2.13 -25.42 7.08
N SER A 16 2.61 -25.18 5.85
CA SER A 16 2.18 -24.05 5.03
C SER A 16 1.26 -24.52 3.90
N GLY A 17 0.16 -23.80 3.67
CA GLY A 17 -0.75 -24.07 2.55
C GLY A 17 -0.02 -24.06 1.19
N LEU A 18 1.06 -23.29 1.07
CA LEU A 18 1.88 -23.17 -0.13
C LEU A 18 2.62 -24.47 -0.49
N ASP A 19 3.08 -25.21 0.52
CA ASP A 19 3.80 -26.47 0.36
C ASP A 19 2.89 -27.64 -0.04
N LEU A 20 1.63 -27.59 0.40
CA LEU A 20 0.59 -28.54 0.00
C LEU A 20 0.29 -28.43 -1.50
N VAL A 21 0.17 -27.20 -2.01
CA VAL A 21 -0.15 -26.91 -3.42
C VAL A 21 0.98 -27.32 -4.37
N THR A 22 2.23 -26.98 -4.02
CA THR A 22 3.41 -27.36 -4.81
C THR A 22 3.65 -28.87 -4.78
N GLY A 23 3.37 -29.53 -3.65
CA GLY A 23 3.35 -30.98 -3.54
C GLY A 23 2.31 -31.64 -4.45
N LEU A 24 1.08 -31.12 -4.49
CA LEU A 24 0.01 -31.65 -5.34
C LEU A 24 0.28 -31.46 -6.84
N ALA A 25 0.85 -30.32 -7.23
CA ALA A 25 1.23 -30.05 -8.63
C ALA A 25 2.38 -30.94 -9.10
N SER A 26 3.40 -31.17 -8.26
CA SER A 26 4.51 -32.07 -8.59
C SER A 26 4.10 -33.55 -8.63
N LEU A 27 3.14 -33.96 -7.78
CA LEU A 27 2.50 -35.27 -7.87
C LEU A 27 1.81 -35.46 -9.22
N TYR A 28 1.08 -34.45 -9.71
CA TYR A 28 0.38 -34.47 -11.01
C TYR A 28 1.31 -34.80 -12.19
N ASP A 29 2.50 -34.19 -12.23
CA ASP A 29 3.50 -34.46 -13.28
C ASP A 29 4.11 -35.87 -13.18
N LYS A 30 4.12 -36.47 -11.98
CA LYS A 30 4.64 -37.81 -11.71
C LYS A 30 3.59 -38.94 -11.83
N PHE A 31 2.32 -38.65 -12.07
CA PHE A 31 1.28 -39.68 -12.18
C PHE A 31 1.41 -40.49 -13.49
N PRO A 32 1.45 -41.83 -13.46
CA PRO A 32 1.55 -42.66 -14.65
C PRO A 32 0.26 -42.55 -15.51
N LYS A 33 0.45 -42.46 -16.83
CA LYS A 33 -0.63 -42.27 -17.84
C LYS A 33 -1.46 -43.54 -18.00
N ASN A 34 -2.38 -43.80 -17.08
CA ASN A 34 -3.29 -44.94 -17.11
C ASN A 34 -4.70 -44.46 -17.54
N GLU A 35 -5.52 -45.31 -18.16
CA GLU A 35 -6.87 -44.94 -18.67
C GLU A 35 -7.77 -44.32 -17.58
N GLU A 36 -7.72 -44.81 -16.34
CA GLU A 36 -8.46 -44.23 -15.22
C GLU A 36 -7.96 -42.83 -14.83
N SER A 37 -6.65 -42.56 -14.95
CA SER A 37 -6.07 -41.23 -14.64
C SER A 37 -6.53 -40.15 -15.63
N MET A 38 -6.82 -40.53 -16.88
CA MET A 38 -7.33 -39.58 -17.89
C MET A 38 -8.73 -39.08 -17.57
N LYS A 39 -9.56 -39.90 -16.92
CA LYS A 39 -10.93 -39.55 -16.52
C LYS A 39 -10.97 -38.43 -15.47
N TYR A 40 -10.03 -38.45 -14.52
CA TYR A 40 -9.95 -37.47 -13.44
C TYR A 40 -9.08 -36.24 -13.76
N LYS A 41 -8.31 -36.30 -14.86
CA LYS A 41 -7.43 -35.22 -15.34
C LYS A 41 -8.12 -33.85 -15.52
N PRO A 42 -9.30 -33.73 -16.15
CA PRO A 42 -9.96 -32.43 -16.30
C PRO A 42 -10.46 -31.87 -14.97
N GLU A 43 -10.88 -32.74 -14.05
CA GLU A 43 -11.37 -32.35 -12.71
C GLU A 43 -10.22 -31.90 -11.81
N MET A 44 -9.10 -32.63 -11.84
CA MET A 44 -7.83 -32.24 -11.19
C MET A 44 -7.26 -30.94 -11.75
N LYS A 45 -7.30 -30.71 -13.07
CA LYS A 45 -6.85 -29.46 -13.69
C LYS A 45 -7.69 -28.26 -13.23
N LYS A 46 -9.01 -28.45 -13.09
CA LYS A 46 -9.91 -27.44 -12.50
C LYS A 46 -9.55 -27.14 -11.05
N LEU A 47 -9.25 -28.17 -10.26
CA LEU A 47 -8.82 -28.02 -8.87
C LEU A 47 -7.49 -27.25 -8.77
N VAL A 48 -6.49 -27.59 -9.58
CA VAL A 48 -5.21 -26.87 -9.64
C VAL A 48 -5.43 -25.40 -10.00
N GLN A 49 -6.25 -25.11 -11.02
CA GLN A 49 -6.56 -23.72 -11.39
C GLN A 49 -7.29 -22.95 -10.29
N ALA A 50 -8.27 -23.58 -9.62
CA ALA A 50 -8.98 -22.97 -8.50
C ALA A 50 -8.05 -22.66 -7.31
N VAL A 51 -7.08 -23.55 -7.07
CA VAL A 51 -6.06 -23.37 -6.03
C VAL A 51 -5.04 -22.28 -6.40
N GLU A 52 -4.67 -22.16 -7.68
CA GLU A 52 -3.79 -21.08 -8.14
C GLU A 52 -4.48 -19.71 -8.04
N ASN A 53 -5.76 -19.64 -8.39
CA ASN A 53 -6.56 -18.41 -8.30
C ASN A 53 -6.72 -17.96 -6.83
N THR A 54 -7.04 -18.88 -5.92
CA THR A 54 -7.12 -18.58 -4.48
C THR A 54 -5.77 -18.17 -3.89
N LYS A 55 -4.65 -18.66 -4.42
CA LYS A 55 -3.30 -18.23 -4.03
C LYS A 55 -2.99 -16.80 -4.46
N SER A 56 -3.40 -16.37 -5.66
CA SER A 56 -3.26 -14.96 -6.06
C SER A 56 -4.09 -14.05 -5.15
N GLU A 57 -5.33 -14.43 -4.86
CA GLU A 57 -6.24 -13.68 -3.99
C GLU A 57 -5.68 -13.56 -2.56
N LEU A 58 -5.14 -14.64 -1.99
CA LEU A 58 -4.51 -14.62 -0.66
C LEU A 58 -3.27 -13.72 -0.62
N LYS A 59 -2.45 -13.70 -1.68
CA LYS A 59 -1.28 -12.82 -1.78
C LYS A 59 -1.67 -11.34 -1.84
N GLU A 60 -2.74 -11.03 -2.55
CA GLU A 60 -3.29 -9.68 -2.62
C GLU A 60 -3.80 -9.24 -1.25
N LEU A 61 -4.57 -10.09 -0.56
CA LEU A 61 -5.06 -9.82 0.80
C LEU A 61 -3.93 -9.60 1.82
N GLU A 62 -2.86 -10.40 1.77
CA GLU A 62 -1.68 -10.20 2.63
C GLU A 62 -0.95 -8.88 2.35
N GLN A 63 -0.88 -8.47 1.08
CA GLN A 63 -0.30 -7.18 0.71
C GLN A 63 -1.19 -6.03 1.18
N HIS A 64 -2.50 -6.15 1.03
CA HIS A 64 -3.48 -5.20 1.55
C HIS A 64 -3.35 -5.02 3.07
N GLY A 65 -3.27 -6.11 3.84
CA GLY A 65 -3.08 -6.03 5.30
C GLY A 65 -1.77 -5.32 5.70
N LYS A 66 -0.67 -5.57 4.96
CA LYS A 66 0.60 -4.87 5.19
C LYS A 66 0.54 -3.38 4.85
N ILE A 67 -0.26 -2.99 3.85
CA ILE A 67 -0.48 -1.58 3.49
C ILE A 67 -1.26 -0.87 4.61
N GLU A 68 -2.33 -1.48 5.10
CA GLU A 68 -3.13 -0.93 6.21
C GLU A 68 -2.29 -0.78 7.48
N GLU A 69 -1.44 -1.75 7.81
CA GLU A 69 -0.53 -1.65 8.95
C GLU A 69 0.42 -0.45 8.81
N LYS A 70 1.03 -0.28 7.62
CA LYS A 70 1.90 0.87 7.33
C LYS A 70 1.16 2.19 7.41
N PHE A 71 -0.06 2.24 6.87
CA PHE A 71 -0.92 3.42 6.93
C PHE A 71 -1.23 3.79 8.39
N ASN A 72 -1.68 2.82 9.19
CA ASN A 72 -1.98 3.04 10.61
C ASN A 72 -0.76 3.49 11.41
N LYS A 73 0.43 2.95 11.10
CA LYS A 73 1.69 3.41 11.69
C LYS A 73 2.00 4.86 11.30
N ALA A 74 1.82 5.23 10.03
CA ALA A 74 2.01 6.60 9.56
C ALA A 74 1.04 7.58 10.24
N VAL A 75 -0.23 7.18 10.41
CA VAL A 75 -1.24 7.96 11.15
C VAL A 75 -0.82 8.16 12.61
N LYS A 76 -0.31 7.12 13.29
CA LYS A 76 0.23 7.29 14.65
C LYS A 76 1.38 8.29 14.70
N HIS A 77 2.28 8.29 13.72
CA HIS A 77 3.33 9.31 13.65
C HIS A 77 2.75 10.71 13.42
N PHE A 78 1.72 10.83 12.58
CA PHE A 78 1.01 12.09 12.32
C PHE A 78 0.33 12.64 13.57
N GLU A 79 -0.37 11.81 14.34
CA GLU A 79 -1.03 12.18 15.60
C GLU A 79 -0.01 12.62 16.67
N ASN A 80 1.18 12.04 16.66
CA ASN A 80 2.29 12.44 17.53
C ASN A 80 3.09 13.65 17.00
N GLU A 81 2.58 14.36 15.98
CA GLU A 81 3.24 15.51 15.33
C GLU A 81 4.61 15.21 14.70
N ASN A 82 4.95 13.94 14.54
CA ASN A 82 6.19 13.48 13.91
C ASN A 82 6.04 13.47 12.39
N TYR A 83 5.87 14.66 11.80
CA TYR A 83 5.47 14.83 10.41
C TYR A 83 6.48 14.25 9.41
N TYR A 84 7.78 14.19 9.71
CA TYR A 84 8.79 13.58 8.84
C TYR A 84 8.67 12.06 8.76
N GLU A 85 8.40 11.39 9.88
CA GLU A 85 8.21 9.94 9.89
C GLU A 85 6.84 9.55 9.32
N ALA A 86 5.82 10.38 9.57
CA ALA A 86 4.51 10.23 8.94
C ALA A 86 4.59 10.34 7.41
N GLU A 87 5.30 11.34 6.88
CA GLU A 87 5.53 11.52 5.45
C GLU A 87 6.16 10.29 4.80
N LYS A 88 7.22 9.74 5.40
CA LYS A 88 7.87 8.51 4.91
C LYS A 88 6.88 7.35 4.82
N GLY A 89 6.09 7.16 5.87
CA GLY A 89 5.06 6.12 5.92
C GLY A 89 4.00 6.29 4.82
N PHE A 90 3.48 7.50 4.62
CA PHE A 90 2.49 7.77 3.58
C PHE A 90 3.06 7.61 2.17
N ARG A 91 4.32 8.01 1.92
CA ARG A 91 4.99 7.77 0.62
C ARG A 91 5.15 6.28 0.31
N GLU A 92 5.39 5.45 1.32
CA GLU A 92 5.43 3.99 1.12
C GLU A 92 4.07 3.41 0.74
N VAL A 93 2.99 3.93 1.32
CA VAL A 93 1.62 3.53 0.97
C VAL A 93 1.29 3.96 -0.47
N LEU A 94 1.67 5.18 -0.86
CA LEU A 94 1.44 5.69 -2.22
C LEU A 94 2.22 4.94 -3.31
N LYS A 95 3.34 4.26 -2.98
CA LYS A 95 4.01 3.39 -3.97
C LYS A 95 3.12 2.24 -4.43
N ILE A 96 2.14 1.86 -3.61
CA ILE A 96 1.25 0.72 -3.86
C ILE A 96 -0.14 1.21 -4.30
N SER A 97 -0.63 2.30 -3.71
CA SER A 97 -1.86 2.98 -4.13
C SER A 97 -1.58 4.46 -4.48
N PRO A 98 -1.09 4.75 -5.71
CA PRO A 98 -0.60 6.08 -6.07
C PRO A 98 -1.64 7.20 -6.06
N CYS A 99 -2.92 6.86 -6.17
CA CYS A 99 -4.01 7.81 -6.32
C CYS A 99 -4.98 7.79 -5.13
N ASP A 100 -4.56 7.27 -3.97
CA ASP A 100 -5.39 7.29 -2.79
C ASP A 100 -5.52 8.72 -2.24
N ALA A 101 -6.69 9.33 -2.46
CA ALA A 101 -6.98 10.70 -2.03
C ALA A 101 -6.81 10.89 -0.51
N THR A 102 -7.04 9.85 0.30
CA THR A 102 -6.87 9.91 1.75
C THR A 102 -5.40 10.00 2.12
N VAL A 103 -4.58 9.14 1.52
CA VAL A 103 -3.15 9.10 1.77
C VAL A 103 -2.47 10.36 1.23
N LEU A 104 -2.89 10.84 0.05
CA LEU A 104 -2.43 12.12 -0.52
C LEU A 104 -2.81 13.29 0.38
N PHE A 105 -4.02 13.32 0.95
CA PHE A 105 -4.40 14.37 1.89
C PHE A 105 -3.49 14.40 3.12
N TYR A 106 -3.29 13.25 3.79
CA TYR A 106 -2.41 13.20 4.95
C TYR A 106 -0.97 13.58 4.61
N LEU A 107 -0.45 13.15 3.45
CA LEU A 107 0.87 13.54 2.96
C LEU A 107 0.95 15.07 2.74
N GLY A 108 -0.05 15.65 2.08
CA GLY A 108 -0.12 17.09 1.85
C GLY A 108 -0.15 17.90 3.14
N VAL A 109 -0.90 17.44 4.15
CA VAL A 109 -0.92 18.07 5.48
C VAL A 109 0.42 17.92 6.20
N CYS A 110 1.09 16.76 6.10
CA CYS A 110 2.44 16.58 6.65
C CYS A 110 3.42 17.59 6.05
N LEU A 111 3.46 17.70 4.73
CA LEU A 111 4.34 18.63 4.01
C LEU A 111 4.05 20.09 4.38
N TYR A 112 2.76 20.46 4.48
CA TYR A 112 2.36 21.80 4.91
C TYR A 112 2.82 22.11 6.34
N LYS A 113 2.66 21.17 7.27
CA LYS A 113 3.11 21.33 8.66
C LYS A 113 4.63 21.44 8.77
N GLN A 114 5.36 20.60 8.05
CA GLN A 114 6.83 20.69 7.97
C GLN A 114 7.28 22.03 7.38
N ALA A 115 6.65 22.48 6.30
CA ALA A 115 6.96 23.77 5.67
C ALA A 115 6.76 24.94 6.64
N ASN A 116 5.70 24.92 7.44
CA ASN A 116 5.43 25.95 8.46
C ASN A 116 6.48 25.95 9.58
N ILE A 117 6.90 24.78 10.06
CA ILE A 117 7.95 24.65 11.08
C ILE A 117 9.28 25.20 10.53
N GLU A 118 9.64 24.80 9.31
CA GLU A 118 10.85 25.29 8.64
C GLU A 118 10.80 26.80 8.38
N PHE A 119 9.66 27.32 7.96
CA PHE A 119 9.46 28.74 7.75
C PHE A 119 9.64 29.54 9.05
N ALA A 120 9.02 29.11 10.15
CA ALA A 120 9.16 29.74 11.46
C ALA A 120 10.63 29.71 11.94
N ASN A 121 11.30 28.57 11.78
CA ASN A 121 12.72 28.42 12.13
C ASN A 121 13.61 29.35 11.30
N CYS A 122 13.35 29.51 10.01
CA CYS A 122 14.10 30.40 9.13
C CYS A 122 13.91 31.87 9.53
N MET A 123 12.66 32.30 9.79
CA MET A 123 12.36 33.67 10.21
C MET A 123 13.06 34.04 11.53
N ASN A 124 13.07 33.12 12.50
CA ASN A 124 13.76 33.34 13.78
C ASN A 124 15.29 33.45 13.63
N ARG A 125 15.86 32.80 12.61
CA ARG A 125 17.31 32.78 12.36
C ARG A 125 17.76 33.82 11.32
N GLY A 126 16.84 34.55 10.70
CA GLY A 126 17.14 35.44 9.57
C GLY A 126 17.60 34.71 8.31
N ALA A 127 17.22 33.44 8.14
CA ALA A 127 17.55 32.64 6.98
C ALA A 127 16.43 32.68 5.92
N THR A 128 16.77 32.43 4.66
CA THR A 128 15.78 32.34 3.58
C THR A 128 15.04 30.99 3.63
N PRO A 129 13.70 30.98 3.74
CA PRO A 129 12.93 29.74 3.79
C PRO A 129 12.98 28.98 2.46
N ARG A 130 12.88 27.65 2.54
CA ARG A 130 12.88 26.77 1.37
C ARG A 130 11.52 26.84 0.67
N ARG A 131 11.50 27.35 -0.56
CA ARG A 131 10.27 27.54 -1.35
C ARG A 131 9.63 26.22 -1.81
N ASP A 132 10.45 25.20 -1.99
CA ASP A 132 10.05 23.94 -2.63
C ASP A 132 9.00 23.15 -1.84
N ILE A 133 9.03 23.25 -0.50
CA ILE A 133 8.19 22.43 0.38
C ILE A 133 6.72 22.87 0.32
N PHE A 134 6.45 24.19 0.31
CA PHE A 134 5.08 24.70 0.14
C PHE A 134 4.53 24.38 -1.25
N SER A 135 5.37 24.51 -2.29
CA SER A 135 4.97 24.14 -3.65
C SER A 135 4.61 22.66 -3.78
N GLU A 136 5.38 21.77 -3.15
CA GLU A 136 5.09 20.34 -3.12
C GLU A 136 3.79 20.04 -2.36
N ALA A 137 3.59 20.65 -1.18
CA ALA A 137 2.35 20.50 -0.41
C ALA A 137 1.11 20.91 -1.22
N VAL A 138 1.18 22.05 -1.93
CA VAL A 138 0.08 22.54 -2.78
C VAL A 138 -0.22 21.56 -3.92
N LYS A 139 0.80 20.96 -4.54
CA LYS A 139 0.60 19.96 -5.61
C LYS A 139 -0.10 18.71 -5.08
N VAL A 140 0.41 18.14 -3.99
CA VAL A 140 -0.14 16.92 -3.39
C VAL A 140 -1.58 17.13 -2.91
N LEU A 141 -1.87 18.27 -2.27
CA LEU A 141 -3.23 18.60 -1.84
C LEU A 141 -4.19 18.81 -3.01
N ARG A 142 -3.72 19.36 -4.14
CA ARG A 142 -4.52 19.49 -5.36
C ARG A 142 -4.85 18.13 -5.97
N GLU A 143 -3.87 17.23 -6.04
CA GLU A 143 -4.09 15.86 -6.49
C GLU A 143 -5.09 15.12 -5.57
N ALA A 144 -4.98 15.30 -4.25
CA ALA A 144 -5.95 14.79 -3.30
C ALA A 144 -7.36 15.37 -3.55
N TYR A 145 -7.47 16.67 -3.83
CA TYR A 145 -8.75 17.36 -4.08
C TYR A 145 -9.43 16.88 -5.37
N ASP A 146 -8.64 16.59 -6.41
CA ASP A 146 -9.13 16.11 -7.70
C ASP A 146 -9.55 14.64 -7.63
N GLY A 147 -8.83 13.82 -6.85
CA GLY A 147 -9.15 12.41 -6.62
C GLY A 147 -10.26 12.16 -5.60
N CYS A 148 -10.62 13.15 -4.79
CA CYS A 148 -11.62 12.98 -3.73
C CYS A 148 -13.07 13.05 -4.27
N LYS A 149 -13.85 12.01 -3.98
CA LYS A 149 -15.29 11.94 -4.30
C LYS A 149 -16.19 12.43 -3.16
N ASP A 150 -15.69 12.40 -1.93
CA ASP A 150 -16.44 12.78 -0.73
C ASP A 150 -16.46 14.31 -0.58
N SER A 151 -17.67 14.89 -0.49
CA SER A 151 -17.86 16.34 -0.42
C SER A 151 -17.29 16.97 0.86
N LYS A 152 -17.36 16.28 2.00
CA LYS A 152 -16.84 16.76 3.29
C LYS A 152 -15.33 16.71 3.35
N MET A 153 -14.75 15.63 2.84
CA MET A 153 -13.30 15.53 2.72
C MET A 153 -12.78 16.57 1.73
N ARG A 154 -13.47 16.76 0.61
CA ARG A 154 -13.13 17.77 -0.39
C ARG A 154 -13.16 19.19 0.16
N SER A 155 -14.14 19.55 1.00
CA SER A 155 -14.15 20.87 1.66
C SER A 155 -12.98 21.05 2.62
N THR A 156 -12.65 19.99 3.36
CA THR A 156 -11.49 19.98 4.28
C THR A 156 -10.18 20.16 3.52
N ILE A 157 -9.97 19.40 2.43
CA ILE A 157 -8.79 19.54 1.56
C ILE A 157 -8.71 20.97 1.00
N ASN A 158 -9.84 21.54 0.58
CA ASN A 158 -9.85 22.90 0.02
C ASN A 158 -9.41 23.96 1.04
N GLU A 159 -9.81 23.83 2.30
CA GLU A 159 -9.36 24.72 3.38
C GLU A 159 -7.83 24.71 3.49
N PHE A 160 -7.23 23.53 3.66
CA PHE A 160 -5.77 23.37 3.70
C PHE A 160 -5.08 23.86 2.43
N LEU A 161 -5.67 23.58 1.26
CA LEU A 161 -5.12 24.01 -0.03
C LEU A 161 -5.09 25.54 -0.12
N THR A 162 -6.16 26.23 0.27
CA THR A 162 -6.21 27.70 0.23
C THR A 162 -5.16 28.32 1.15
N ASP A 163 -4.94 27.75 2.33
CA ASP A 163 -3.95 28.26 3.28
C ASP A 163 -2.51 27.93 2.85
N ALA A 164 -2.28 26.75 2.28
CA ALA A 164 -1.00 26.40 1.68
C ALA A 164 -0.63 27.34 0.52
N VAL A 165 -1.59 27.70 -0.34
CA VAL A 165 -1.39 28.66 -1.45
C VAL A 165 -1.09 30.08 -0.95
N LYS A 166 -1.76 30.54 0.11
CA LYS A 166 -1.45 31.83 0.75
C LYS A 166 -0.05 31.83 1.35
N SER A 167 0.35 30.73 1.98
CA SER A 167 1.67 30.60 2.60
C SER A 167 2.77 30.55 1.54
N ASP A 168 2.55 29.81 0.44
CA ASP A 168 3.48 29.76 -0.70
C ASP A 168 3.68 31.15 -1.33
N SER A 169 2.60 31.93 -1.50
CA SER A 169 2.72 33.29 -2.03
C SER A 169 3.43 34.25 -1.07
N ALA A 170 3.20 34.13 0.24
CA ALA A 170 3.93 34.89 1.25
C ALA A 170 5.44 34.61 1.18
N VAL A 171 5.84 33.34 1.06
CA VAL A 171 7.24 32.93 0.93
C VAL A 171 7.90 33.45 -0.37
N ARG A 172 7.13 33.59 -1.46
CA ARG A 172 7.65 34.13 -2.73
C ARG A 172 7.92 35.64 -2.68
N ASN A 173 7.23 36.36 -1.81
CA ASN A 173 7.30 37.82 -1.70
C ASN A 173 8.35 38.31 -0.68
N ILE A 174 9.06 37.39 -0.02
CA ILE A 174 10.21 37.63 0.86
C ILE A 174 11.49 37.40 0.06
#